data_AF-A0A5E4TG67-F1
#
_entry.id   AF-A0A5E4TG67-F1
#
_cell.length_a   1.000
_cell.length_b   1.000
_cell.length_c   1.000
_cell.angle_alpha   90.00
_cell.angle_beta   90.00
_cell.angle_gamma   90.00
#
_symmetry.space_group_name_H-M   'P 1'
#
loop_
_entity.id
_entity.type
_entity.pdbx_description
1 polymer ?
#
loop_
_entity_poly.entity_id
_entity_poly.type
_entity_poly.pdbx_seq_one_letter_code
_entity_poly.pdbx_strand_id
1 'polypeptide(L)'
;MGLEFCSGLPEPVRQAYDRLCSGVHQHSGKYVETARRLVTDQRMEALYRSQSLSRANGSNAEVAWRLWFDIACTAAEVDERPMRDAGGKLRKNVSRLISVLDEARRLLEEIEGDALSGAIVTPEEFADALHLIEVTAQNPGIVDEGEWARYESGARQLLEDINLRDGGPSCFIPTVPQLIAGLHVSATNFEGSLGSSESTRWSASGYAELLESQKSNPYRTYVRRVDHEMRGMRIQYAINERSECWRLPDKLLAIQCKVAFGLGDLEGFADRVRKMRLNPKSEDFPA
;
A
#
# COMPACT_ATOMS: atom_id res chain seq x y z
N MET A 1 -29.37 0.28 -32.83
CA MET A 1 -28.71 1.36 -33.60
C MET A 1 -27.27 0.97 -33.79
N GLY A 2 -26.80 0.84 -35.03
CA GLY A 2 -25.40 0.54 -35.31
C GLY A 2 -24.56 1.78 -35.02
N LEU A 3 -23.59 1.69 -34.11
CA LEU A 3 -22.58 2.72 -33.91
C LEU A 3 -21.61 2.64 -35.09
N GLU A 4 -21.39 3.76 -35.76
CA GLU A 4 -20.35 3.87 -36.78
C GLU A 4 -18.99 3.92 -36.06
N PHE A 5 -18.20 2.86 -36.21
CA PHE A 5 -16.85 2.80 -35.65
C PHE A 5 -15.86 3.57 -36.51
N CYS A 6 -14.85 4.15 -35.86
CA CYS A 6 -13.67 4.65 -36.58
C CYS A 6 -13.02 3.50 -37.37
N SER A 7 -12.77 3.74 -38.66
CA SER A 7 -12.25 2.71 -39.58
C SER A 7 -10.87 2.15 -39.20
N GLY A 8 -10.15 2.83 -38.28
CA GLY A 8 -8.83 2.43 -37.77
C GLY A 8 -8.84 1.70 -36.42
N LEU A 9 -10.01 1.31 -35.90
CA LEU A 9 -10.12 0.67 -34.58
C LEU A 9 -9.56 -0.77 -34.59
N PRO A 10 -8.68 -1.15 -33.64
CA PRO A 10 -8.21 -2.52 -33.51
C PRO A 10 -9.37 -3.48 -33.17
N GLU A 11 -9.39 -4.63 -33.82
CA GLU A 11 -10.42 -5.66 -33.64
C GLU A 11 -10.65 -6.05 -32.16
N PRO A 12 -9.62 -6.25 -31.32
CA PRO A 12 -9.82 -6.59 -29.91
C PRO A 12 -10.53 -5.50 -29.11
N VAL A 13 -10.34 -4.23 -29.49
CA VAL A 13 -11.01 -3.08 -28.84
C VAL A 13 -12.48 -3.04 -29.24
N ARG A 14 -12.78 -3.29 -30.52
CA ARG A 14 -14.16 -3.39 -31.02
C ARG A 14 -14.92 -4.49 -30.30
N GLN A 15 -14.35 -5.70 -30.22
CA GLN A 15 -14.97 -6.82 -29.53
C GLN A 15 -15.18 -6.56 -28.03
N ALA A 16 -14.23 -5.88 -27.37
CA ALA A 16 -14.38 -5.49 -25.98
C ALA A 16 -15.54 -4.52 -25.78
N TYR A 17 -15.69 -3.54 -26.68
CA TYR A 17 -16.81 -2.60 -26.66
C TYR A 17 -18.15 -3.27 -26.99
N ASP A 18 -18.20 -4.19 -27.95
CA ASP A 18 -19.44 -4.91 -28.28
C ASP A 18 -19.92 -5.78 -27.09
N ARG A 19 -19.00 -6.39 -26.36
CA ARG A 19 -19.29 -7.13 -25.11
C ARG A 19 -19.76 -6.22 -23.98
N LEU A 20 -19.27 -4.98 -23.93
CA LEU A 20 -19.78 -3.98 -23.00
C LEU A 20 -21.24 -3.65 -23.34
N CYS A 21 -21.54 -3.44 -24.62
CA CYS A 21 -22.88 -3.11 -25.10
C CYS A 21 -23.88 -4.27 -24.98
N SER A 22 -23.43 -5.52 -24.94
CA SER A 22 -24.31 -6.68 -24.74
C SER A 22 -24.86 -6.78 -23.31
N GLY A 23 -24.40 -5.94 -22.37
CA GLY A 23 -24.96 -5.83 -21.03
C GLY A 23 -24.67 -7.00 -20.10
N VAL A 24 -23.72 -7.88 -20.47
CA VAL A 24 -23.34 -9.07 -19.70
C VAL A 24 -22.70 -8.70 -18.34
N HIS A 25 -22.09 -7.51 -18.26
CA HIS A 25 -21.49 -6.98 -17.04
C HIS A 25 -22.09 -5.61 -16.69
N GLN A 26 -22.36 -5.39 -15.40
CA GLN A 26 -22.84 -4.10 -14.89
C GLN A 26 -21.66 -3.12 -14.80
N HIS A 27 -21.50 -2.28 -15.82
CA HIS A 27 -20.55 -1.17 -15.83
C HIS A 27 -21.26 0.15 -15.52
N SER A 28 -20.54 1.11 -14.93
CA SER A 28 -21.11 2.43 -14.68
C SER A 28 -21.38 3.19 -15.98
N GLY A 29 -22.34 4.11 -15.96
CA GLY A 29 -22.64 4.95 -17.12
C GLY A 29 -21.43 5.78 -17.58
N LYS A 30 -20.55 6.17 -16.64
CA LYS A 30 -19.31 6.90 -16.93
C LYS A 30 -18.29 6.03 -17.67
N TYR A 31 -18.16 4.75 -17.28
CA TYR A 31 -17.34 3.79 -18.01
C TYR A 31 -17.85 3.62 -19.44
N VAL A 32 -19.16 3.41 -19.62
CA VAL A 32 -19.76 3.17 -20.94
C VAL A 32 -19.60 4.38 -21.87
N GLU A 33 -19.80 5.58 -21.35
CA GLU A 33 -19.63 6.82 -22.11
C GLU A 33 -18.16 7.07 -22.47
N THR A 34 -17.23 6.76 -21.56
CA THR A 34 -15.78 6.82 -21.85
C THR A 34 -15.42 5.83 -22.96
N ALA A 35 -15.90 4.59 -22.85
CA ALA A 35 -15.68 3.53 -23.82
C ALA A 35 -16.20 3.93 -25.21
N ARG A 36 -17.40 4.53 -25.27
CA ARG A 36 -17.99 5.06 -26.51
C ARG A 36 -17.08 6.11 -27.14
N ARG A 37 -16.64 7.11 -26.37
CA ARG A 37 -15.75 8.18 -26.89
C ARG A 37 -14.45 7.62 -27.43
N LEU A 38 -13.85 6.66 -26.73
CA LEU A 38 -12.58 6.05 -27.15
C LEU A 38 -12.70 5.31 -28.49
N VAL A 39 -13.85 4.71 -28.82
CA VAL A 39 -14.05 3.95 -30.07
C VAL A 39 -14.61 4.78 -31.23
N THR A 40 -15.24 5.94 -30.97
CA THR A 40 -15.88 6.79 -32.00
C THR A 40 -15.15 8.10 -32.29
N ASP A 41 -14.23 8.55 -31.42
CA ASP A 41 -13.54 9.83 -31.63
C ASP A 41 -12.42 9.70 -32.68
N GLN A 42 -12.45 10.56 -33.69
CA GLN A 42 -11.46 10.56 -34.79
C GLN A 42 -10.02 10.79 -34.31
N ARG A 43 -9.81 11.48 -33.19
CA ARG A 43 -8.47 11.68 -32.62
C ARG A 43 -7.88 10.36 -32.12
N MET A 44 -8.72 9.43 -31.65
CA MET A 44 -8.29 8.08 -31.29
C MET A 44 -7.93 7.23 -32.51
N GLU A 45 -8.57 7.46 -33.66
CA GLU A 45 -8.23 6.76 -34.90
C GLU A 45 -6.74 6.95 -35.27
N ALA A 46 -6.23 8.18 -35.14
CA ALA A 46 -4.82 8.48 -35.36
C ALA A 46 -3.90 7.79 -34.33
N LEU A 47 -4.36 7.67 -33.07
CA LEU A 47 -3.63 6.94 -32.03
C LEU A 47 -3.55 5.44 -32.38
N TYR A 48 -4.66 4.81 -32.72
CA TYR A 48 -4.73 3.39 -33.08
C TYR A 48 -3.87 3.04 -34.29
N ARG A 49 -3.78 3.95 -35.26
CA ARG A 49 -2.92 3.80 -36.46
C ARG A 49 -1.48 4.24 -36.25
N SER A 50 -1.11 4.74 -35.07
CA SER A 50 0.22 5.30 -34.85
C SER A 50 1.31 4.24 -34.98
N GLN A 51 2.41 4.61 -35.65
CA GLN A 51 3.56 3.72 -35.83
C GLN A 51 4.24 3.36 -34.50
N SER A 52 4.08 4.20 -33.48
CA SER A 52 4.55 3.90 -32.12
C SER A 52 3.84 2.70 -31.51
N LEU A 53 2.55 2.50 -31.81
CA LEU A 53 1.77 1.35 -31.36
C LEU A 53 1.82 0.18 -32.34
N SER A 54 2.11 0.43 -33.63
CA SER A 54 2.34 -0.66 -34.60
C SER A 54 3.59 -1.50 -34.26
N ARG A 55 4.50 -0.98 -33.44
CA ARG A 55 5.66 -1.69 -32.88
C ARG A 55 5.33 -2.53 -31.65
N ALA A 56 4.13 -2.38 -31.07
CA ALA A 56 3.61 -3.28 -30.05
C ALA A 56 3.15 -4.58 -30.72
N ASN A 57 4.10 -5.38 -31.16
CA ASN A 57 3.89 -6.68 -31.79
C ASN A 57 4.33 -7.78 -30.83
N GLY A 58 3.54 -8.84 -30.73
CA GLY A 58 3.80 -9.94 -29.81
C GLY A 58 2.63 -10.92 -29.79
N SER A 59 2.88 -12.14 -29.32
CA SER A 59 1.86 -13.21 -29.27
C SER A 59 0.62 -12.85 -28.46
N ASN A 60 0.71 -11.88 -27.54
CA ASN A 60 -0.40 -11.40 -26.72
C ASN A 60 -0.89 -9.99 -27.10
N ALA A 61 -0.53 -9.44 -28.26
CA ALA A 61 -0.92 -8.09 -28.67
C ALA A 61 -2.45 -7.88 -28.62
N GLU A 62 -3.23 -8.91 -28.96
CA GLU A 62 -4.70 -8.87 -28.87
C GLU A 62 -5.21 -8.71 -27.42
N VAL A 63 -4.67 -9.51 -26.51
CA VAL A 63 -5.02 -9.46 -25.08
C VAL A 63 -4.67 -8.09 -24.50
N ALA A 64 -3.55 -7.55 -24.93
CA ALA A 64 -3.01 -6.35 -24.34
C ALA A 64 -3.71 -5.07 -24.88
N TRP A 65 -4.22 -5.08 -26.12
CA TRP A 65 -5.15 -4.05 -26.61
C TRP A 65 -6.45 -4.01 -25.80
N ARG A 66 -6.99 -5.19 -25.47
CA ARG A 66 -8.19 -5.29 -24.63
C ARG A 66 -7.92 -4.74 -23.22
N LEU A 67 -6.78 -5.11 -22.63
CA LEU A 67 -6.41 -4.62 -21.29
C LEU A 67 -6.13 -3.12 -21.29
N TRP A 68 -5.44 -2.59 -22.30
CA TRP A 68 -5.25 -1.14 -22.45
C TRP A 68 -6.60 -0.40 -22.52
N PHE A 69 -7.56 -0.93 -23.26
CA PHE A 69 -8.88 -0.31 -23.39
C PHE A 69 -9.63 -0.28 -22.05
N ASP A 70 -9.59 -1.39 -21.31
CA ASP A 70 -10.18 -1.48 -19.99
C ASP A 70 -9.51 -0.55 -18.97
N ILE A 71 -8.17 -0.46 -18.99
CA ILE A 71 -7.40 0.48 -18.17
C ILE A 71 -7.77 1.92 -18.50
N ALA A 72 -7.88 2.26 -19.80
CA ALA A 72 -8.24 3.60 -20.25
C ALA A 72 -9.65 3.99 -19.79
N CYS A 73 -10.60 3.05 -19.75
CA CYS A 73 -11.95 3.30 -19.26
C CYS A 73 -11.97 3.42 -17.73
N THR A 74 -11.37 2.45 -17.03
CA THR A 74 -11.32 2.40 -15.56
C THR A 74 -10.59 3.62 -14.98
N ALA A 75 -9.50 4.06 -15.60
CA ALA A 75 -8.75 5.23 -15.16
C ALA A 75 -9.56 6.54 -15.23
N ALA A 76 -10.52 6.65 -16.17
CA ALA A 76 -11.41 7.80 -16.25
C ALA A 76 -12.50 7.77 -15.17
N GLU A 77 -12.87 6.57 -14.71
CA GLU A 77 -13.94 6.37 -13.74
C GLU A 77 -13.54 6.80 -12.33
N VAL A 78 -12.28 6.55 -11.93
CA VAL A 78 -11.75 6.81 -10.58
C VAL A 78 -12.16 8.18 -10.05
N ASP A 79 -12.84 8.20 -8.91
CA ASP A 79 -13.09 9.40 -8.11
C ASP A 79 -12.10 9.44 -6.94
N GLU A 80 -11.28 10.48 -6.89
CA GLU A 80 -10.30 10.67 -5.80
C GLU A 80 -10.96 11.16 -4.50
N ARG A 81 -12.16 11.75 -4.56
CA ARG A 81 -12.80 12.36 -3.38
C ARG A 81 -13.04 11.35 -2.25
N PRO A 82 -13.64 10.17 -2.48
CA PRO A 82 -13.90 9.20 -1.41
C PRO A 82 -12.61 8.62 -0.81
N MET A 83 -11.57 8.44 -1.64
CA MET A 83 -10.27 7.92 -1.16
C MET A 83 -9.53 8.94 -0.30
N ARG A 84 -9.61 10.23 -0.64
CA ARG A 84 -9.06 11.32 0.20
C ARG A 84 -9.80 11.44 1.52
N ASP A 85 -11.13 11.37 1.49
CA ASP A 85 -11.96 11.41 2.68
C ASP A 85 -11.62 10.25 3.62
N ALA A 86 -11.38 9.05 3.08
CA ALA A 86 -10.94 7.89 3.84
C ALA A 86 -9.55 8.09 4.45
N GLY A 87 -8.58 8.66 3.71
CA GLY A 87 -7.25 8.98 4.21
C GLY A 87 -7.26 10.03 5.32
N GLY A 88 -8.06 11.10 5.15
CA GLY A 88 -8.27 12.12 6.19
C GLY A 88 -8.94 11.56 7.44
N LYS A 89 -9.94 10.70 7.28
CA LYS A 89 -10.62 10.00 8.38
C LYS A 89 -9.67 9.05 9.11
N LEU A 90 -8.82 8.32 8.39
CA LEU A 90 -7.82 7.44 8.99
C LEU A 90 -6.82 8.22 9.85
N ARG A 91 -6.25 9.31 9.33
CA ARG A 91 -5.36 10.18 10.13
C ARG A 91 -6.06 10.68 11.39
N LYS A 92 -7.27 11.21 11.26
CA LYS A 92 -8.08 11.69 12.39
C LYS A 92 -8.33 10.59 13.44
N ASN A 93 -8.60 9.37 13.00
CA ASN A 93 -8.82 8.23 13.89
C ASN A 93 -7.54 7.81 14.62
N VAL A 94 -6.39 7.80 13.93
CA VAL A 94 -5.08 7.48 14.52
C VAL A 94 -4.67 8.55 15.55
N SER A 95 -4.82 9.84 15.23
CA SER A 95 -4.56 10.91 16.20
C SER A 95 -5.45 10.79 17.43
N ARG A 96 -6.74 10.41 17.25
CA ARG A 96 -7.65 10.16 18.37
C ARG A 96 -7.23 8.95 19.20
N LEU A 97 -6.77 7.87 18.57
CA LEU A 97 -6.25 6.68 19.26
C LEU A 97 -5.03 7.03 20.11
N ILE A 98 -4.08 7.80 19.58
CA ILE A 98 -2.90 8.27 20.33
C ILE A 98 -3.33 9.04 21.58
N SER A 99 -4.25 9.99 21.43
CA SER A 99 -4.77 10.77 22.56
C SER A 99 -5.45 9.90 23.63
N VAL A 100 -6.19 8.87 23.23
CA VAL A 100 -6.83 7.95 24.19
C VAL A 100 -5.80 7.06 24.88
N LEU A 101 -4.78 6.59 24.16
CA LEU A 101 -3.71 5.77 24.74
C LEU A 101 -2.83 6.56 25.72
N ASP A 102 -2.52 7.83 25.45
CA ASP A 102 -1.77 8.66 26.40
C ASP A 102 -2.58 8.94 27.67
N GLU A 103 -3.89 9.19 27.55
CA GLU A 103 -4.77 9.38 28.70
C GLU A 103 -4.89 8.10 29.54
N ALA A 104 -5.11 6.95 28.89
CA ALA A 104 -5.17 5.65 29.57
C ALA A 104 -3.86 5.32 30.28
N ARG A 105 -2.71 5.64 29.66
CA ARG A 105 -1.39 5.48 30.28
C ARG A 105 -1.28 6.30 31.57
N ARG A 106 -1.65 7.58 31.54
CA ARG A 106 -1.58 8.47 32.72
C ARG A 106 -2.46 7.99 33.86
N LEU A 107 -3.71 7.63 33.56
CA LEU A 107 -4.66 7.13 34.56
C LEU A 107 -4.19 5.82 35.21
N LEU A 108 -3.57 4.92 34.43
CA LEU A 108 -3.03 3.67 34.95
C LEU A 108 -1.72 3.86 35.72
N GLU A 109 -0.88 4.82 35.33
CA GLU A 109 0.30 5.22 36.10
C GLU A 109 -0.09 5.82 37.46
N GLU A 110 -1.20 6.57 37.55
CA GLU A 110 -1.76 7.06 38.81
C GLU A 110 -2.27 5.89 39.69
N ILE A 111 -3.04 4.97 39.10
CA ILE A 111 -3.58 3.79 39.81
C ILE A 111 -2.47 2.83 40.26
N GLU A 112 -1.46 2.59 39.42
CA GLU A 112 -0.33 1.74 39.79
C GLU A 112 0.64 2.45 40.74
N GLY A 113 0.81 3.77 40.65
CA GLY A 113 1.53 4.55 41.64
C GLY A 113 0.94 4.42 43.04
N ASP A 114 -0.39 4.27 43.13
CA ASP A 114 -1.11 4.00 44.37
C ASP A 114 -1.04 2.51 44.80
N ALA A 115 -0.73 1.57 43.89
CA ALA A 115 -0.71 0.12 44.14
C ALA A 115 0.70 -0.50 44.31
N LEU A 116 1.75 0.11 43.76
CA LEU A 116 3.13 -0.39 43.71
C LEU A 116 3.97 -0.09 44.97
N SER A 117 3.38 0.38 46.07
CA SER A 117 4.07 0.40 47.37
C SER A 117 4.26 -1.00 47.98
N GLY A 118 3.73 -2.05 47.35
CA GLY A 118 3.93 -3.45 47.75
C GLY A 118 4.94 -4.16 46.85
N ALA A 119 6.00 -4.70 47.43
CA ALA A 119 6.95 -5.57 46.73
C ALA A 119 6.22 -6.80 46.16
N ILE A 120 6.56 -7.19 44.93
CA ILE A 120 6.08 -8.44 44.33
C ILE A 120 6.80 -9.58 45.06
N VAL A 121 6.09 -10.28 45.94
CA VAL A 121 6.60 -11.43 46.68
C VAL A 121 6.45 -12.68 45.82
N THR A 122 7.55 -13.37 45.54
CA THR A 122 7.52 -14.72 44.96
C THR A 122 6.78 -15.64 45.94
N PRO A 123 5.74 -16.40 45.51
CA PRO A 123 5.04 -17.32 46.40
C PRO A 123 6.02 -18.33 47.01
N GLU A 124 5.97 -18.53 48.33
CA GLU A 124 6.92 -19.36 49.08
C GLU A 124 7.03 -20.79 48.52
N GLU A 125 5.95 -21.29 47.92
CA GLU A 125 5.87 -22.63 47.33
C GLU A 125 6.85 -22.87 46.17
N PHE A 126 7.33 -21.81 45.51
CA PHE A 126 8.30 -21.89 44.42
C PHE A 126 9.76 -21.70 44.87
N ALA A 127 9.99 -21.10 46.04
CA ALA A 127 11.34 -20.92 46.58
C ALA A 127 11.99 -22.26 46.95
N ASP A 128 11.21 -23.17 47.53
CA ASP A 128 11.67 -24.51 47.93
C ASP A 128 12.08 -25.38 46.74
N ALA A 129 11.35 -25.30 45.62
CA ALA A 129 11.63 -26.08 44.42
C ALA A 129 12.96 -25.68 43.76
N LEU A 130 13.29 -24.39 43.75
CA LEU A 130 14.57 -23.90 43.22
C LEU A 130 15.74 -24.25 44.14
N HIS A 131 15.53 -24.20 45.45
CA HIS A 131 16.55 -24.61 46.43
C HIS A 131 16.84 -26.12 46.34
N LEU A 132 15.81 -26.94 46.11
CA LEU A 132 15.95 -28.39 45.93
C LEU A 132 16.77 -28.77 44.69
N ILE A 133 16.70 -27.99 43.60
CA ILE A 133 17.48 -28.26 42.37
C ILE A 133 18.98 -28.09 42.63
N GLU A 134 19.38 -27.00 43.30
CA GLU A 134 20.78 -26.74 43.64
C GLU A 134 21.34 -27.79 44.62
N VAL A 135 20.55 -28.13 45.64
CA VAL A 135 20.93 -29.15 46.64
C VAL A 135 21.03 -30.55 46.02
N THR A 136 20.16 -30.89 45.07
CA THR A 136 20.19 -32.18 44.38
C THR A 136 21.37 -32.27 43.42
N ALA A 137 21.69 -31.18 42.71
CA ALA A 137 22.83 -31.12 41.79
C ALA A 137 24.17 -31.33 42.52
N GLN A 138 24.30 -30.83 43.76
CA GLN A 138 25.50 -30.97 44.58
C GLN A 138 25.64 -32.34 45.27
N ASN A 139 24.71 -33.29 45.06
CA ASN A 139 24.73 -34.58 45.75
C ASN A 139 25.48 -35.64 44.93
N PRO A 140 26.71 -36.04 45.32
CA PRO A 140 27.54 -36.97 44.56
C PRO A 140 27.01 -38.42 44.58
N GLY A 141 25.98 -38.72 45.38
CA GLY A 141 25.29 -40.01 45.36
C GLY A 141 24.16 -40.11 44.33
N ILE A 142 23.78 -38.98 43.71
CA ILE A 142 22.65 -38.89 42.77
C ILE A 142 23.12 -38.39 41.40
N VAL A 143 24.04 -37.42 41.38
CA VAL A 143 24.55 -36.77 40.16
C VAL A 143 26.04 -37.07 40.03
N ASP A 144 26.46 -37.59 38.88
CA ASP A 144 27.88 -37.90 38.63
C ASP A 144 28.70 -36.64 38.26
N GLU A 145 30.03 -36.75 38.24
CA GLU A 145 30.92 -35.61 37.95
C GLU A 145 30.67 -34.99 36.56
N GLY A 146 30.23 -35.78 35.59
CA GLY A 146 29.94 -35.31 34.23
C GLY A 146 28.62 -34.55 34.14
N GLU A 147 27.61 -34.99 34.88
CA GLU A 147 26.31 -34.33 35.01
C GLU A 147 26.42 -33.05 35.84
N TRP A 148 27.23 -33.05 36.90
CA TRP A 148 27.56 -31.85 37.66
C TRP A 148 28.21 -30.77 36.80
N ALA A 149 29.22 -31.14 36.00
CA ALA A 149 29.88 -30.20 35.10
C ALA A 149 28.92 -29.59 34.05
N ARG A 150 27.90 -30.36 33.61
CA ARG A 150 26.85 -29.85 32.70
C ARG A 150 25.87 -28.93 33.41
N TYR A 151 25.52 -29.23 34.66
CA TYR A 151 24.71 -28.34 35.50
C TYR A 151 25.43 -27.01 35.73
N GLU A 152 26.69 -27.06 36.15
CA GLU A 152 27.53 -25.89 36.44
C GLU A 152 27.73 -24.99 35.21
N SER A 153 27.98 -25.58 34.04
CA SER A 153 28.25 -24.83 32.80
C SER A 153 27.01 -24.32 32.06
N GLY A 154 25.80 -24.73 32.45
CA GLY A 154 24.57 -24.39 31.72
C GLY A 154 23.44 -23.90 32.63
N ALA A 155 22.94 -24.76 33.51
CA ALA A 155 21.75 -24.49 34.31
C ALA A 155 22.03 -23.60 35.53
N ARG A 156 23.22 -23.71 36.14
CA ARG A 156 23.60 -22.97 37.33
C ARG A 156 23.59 -21.46 37.11
N GLN A 157 24.14 -20.97 35.99
CA GLN A 157 24.14 -19.55 35.67
C GLN A 157 22.71 -18.99 35.49
N LEU A 158 21.82 -19.77 34.87
CA LEU A 158 20.41 -19.42 34.71
C LEU A 158 19.66 -19.41 36.06
N LEU A 159 20.00 -20.32 36.99
CA LEU A 159 19.42 -20.38 38.33
C LEU A 159 19.98 -19.29 39.26
N GLU A 160 21.26 -18.94 39.13
CA GLU A 160 21.87 -17.80 39.80
C GLU A 160 21.25 -16.48 39.31
N ASP A 161 20.96 -16.33 38.00
CA ASP A 161 20.22 -15.19 37.45
C ASP A 161 18.78 -15.09 37.99
N ILE A 162 18.15 -16.24 38.31
CA ILE A 162 16.82 -16.29 38.94
C ILE A 162 16.91 -15.97 40.44
N ASN A 163 17.97 -16.39 41.13
CA ASN A 163 18.13 -16.30 42.59
C ASN A 163 18.79 -14.99 43.08
N LEU A 164 19.54 -14.27 42.23
CA LEU A 164 20.43 -13.19 42.69
C LEU A 164 19.76 -11.84 43.00
N ARG A 165 18.47 -11.61 42.75
CA ARG A 165 17.86 -10.31 43.12
C ARG A 165 16.35 -10.26 43.11
N ASP A 166 15.83 -9.66 44.19
CA ASP A 166 14.81 -8.61 44.17
C ASP A 166 15.04 -7.60 43.01
N GLY A 167 14.87 -7.99 41.75
CA GLY A 167 15.15 -7.09 40.61
C GLY A 167 15.47 -7.67 39.23
N GLY A 168 15.27 -8.97 38.97
CA GLY A 168 15.08 -9.51 37.61
C GLY A 168 16.11 -10.55 37.12
N PRO A 169 15.93 -11.13 35.90
CA PRO A 169 14.76 -11.12 35.04
C PRO A 169 13.98 -12.44 35.22
N SER A 170 13.13 -12.48 36.24
CA SER A 170 11.87 -13.20 36.08
C SER A 170 11.25 -12.73 34.77
N CYS A 171 10.80 -13.68 33.93
CA CYS A 171 10.16 -13.43 32.63
C CYS A 171 9.40 -12.11 32.68
N PHE A 172 9.89 -11.06 32.01
CA PHE A 172 9.29 -9.74 32.10
C PHE A 172 7.85 -9.84 31.60
N ILE A 173 6.89 -9.91 32.52
CA ILE A 173 5.47 -9.81 32.22
C ILE A 173 5.19 -8.31 32.24
N PRO A 174 5.02 -7.67 31.07
CA PRO A 174 4.77 -6.23 31.03
C PRO A 174 3.49 -5.90 31.78
N THR A 175 3.51 -4.87 32.61
CA THR A 175 2.30 -4.35 33.25
C THR A 175 1.35 -3.74 32.21
N VAL A 176 0.08 -3.58 32.57
CA VAL A 176 -0.93 -2.99 31.68
C VAL A 176 -0.51 -1.59 31.18
N PRO A 177 -0.01 -0.66 32.01
CA PRO A 177 0.51 0.62 31.52
C PRO A 177 1.76 0.49 30.66
N GLN A 178 2.65 -0.48 30.89
CA GLN A 178 3.79 -0.74 29.98
C GLN A 178 3.32 -1.21 28.59
N LEU A 179 2.29 -2.06 28.53
CA LEU A 179 1.65 -2.47 27.28
C LEU A 179 1.00 -1.29 26.56
N ILE A 180 0.29 -0.42 27.29
CA ILE A 180 -0.37 0.77 26.72
C ILE A 180 0.67 1.79 26.25
N ALA A 181 1.78 1.96 26.97
CA ALA A 181 2.90 2.79 26.53
C ALA A 181 3.52 2.26 25.22
N GLY A 182 3.70 0.94 25.10
CA GLY A 182 4.16 0.31 23.86
C GLY A 182 3.20 0.53 22.67
N LEU A 183 1.89 0.42 22.92
CA LEU A 183 0.86 0.71 21.91
C LEU A 183 0.84 2.19 21.52
N HIS A 184 1.00 3.10 22.48
CA HIS A 184 1.10 4.54 22.23
C HIS A 184 2.30 4.88 21.33
N VAL A 185 3.49 4.33 21.62
CA VAL A 185 4.69 4.50 20.78
C VAL A 185 4.46 3.94 19.39
N SER A 186 3.83 2.77 19.28
CA SER A 186 3.53 2.12 18.00
C SER A 186 2.55 2.95 17.17
N ALA A 187 1.50 3.51 17.79
CA ALA A 187 0.53 4.38 17.14
C ALA A 187 1.15 5.72 16.72
N THR A 188 2.04 6.30 17.53
CA THR A 188 2.78 7.53 17.21
C THR A 188 3.72 7.32 16.02
N ASN A 189 4.44 6.18 16.00
CA ASN A 189 5.28 5.79 14.87
C ASN A 189 4.43 5.57 13.61
N PHE A 190 3.25 4.97 13.75
CA PHE A 190 2.31 4.80 12.64
C PHE A 190 1.78 6.15 12.13
N GLU A 191 1.46 7.11 13.00
CA GLU A 191 1.08 8.47 12.60
C GLU A 191 2.22 9.20 11.86
N GLY A 192 3.46 9.10 12.36
CA GLY A 192 4.65 9.59 11.66
C GLY A 192 4.85 8.91 10.30
N SER A 193 4.47 7.64 10.19
CA SER A 193 4.49 6.90 8.93
C SER A 193 3.40 7.34 7.94
N LEU A 194 2.26 7.81 8.44
CA LEU A 194 1.19 8.42 7.62
C LEU A 194 1.56 9.82 7.11
N GLY A 195 2.49 10.51 7.78
CA GLY A 195 3.04 11.80 7.38
C GLY A 195 4.22 11.71 6.41
N SER A 196 4.92 10.57 6.39
CA SER A 196 6.03 10.31 5.47
C SER A 196 5.54 9.47 4.28
N SER A 197 5.44 10.14 3.13
CA SER A 197 5.14 9.57 1.79
C SER A 197 5.84 8.23 1.49
N GLU A 198 7.02 8.00 2.08
CA GLU A 198 7.86 6.84 1.81
C GLU A 198 7.51 5.56 2.59
N SER A 199 6.81 5.67 3.72
CA SER A 199 6.61 4.53 4.65
C SER A 199 5.19 3.97 4.67
N THR A 200 4.20 4.72 4.16
CA THR A 200 2.89 4.15 3.82
C THR A 200 2.98 3.41 2.47
N ARG A 201 3.89 2.45 2.34
CA ARG A 201 3.92 1.51 1.20
C ARG A 201 2.75 0.53 1.33
N TRP A 202 1.55 1.02 1.05
CA TRP A 202 0.56 0.17 0.39
C TRP A 202 1.30 -0.42 -0.81
N SER A 203 1.31 -1.74 -0.93
CA SER A 203 2.08 -2.51 -1.93
C SER A 203 1.83 -2.12 -3.40
N ALA A 204 0.95 -1.14 -3.66
CA ALA A 204 0.79 -0.46 -4.93
C ALA A 204 1.40 0.96 -4.86
N SER A 205 2.67 1.09 -5.24
CA SER A 205 3.43 2.35 -5.29
C SER A 205 2.81 3.48 -6.16
N GLY A 206 1.67 3.25 -6.82
CA GLY A 206 0.96 4.27 -7.60
C GLY A 206 -0.12 5.05 -6.85
N TYR A 207 -0.67 4.54 -5.74
CA TYR A 207 -1.85 5.14 -5.09
C TYR A 207 -1.52 6.21 -4.04
N ALA A 208 -0.39 6.10 -3.34
CA ALA A 208 -0.01 7.07 -2.30
C ALA A 208 0.16 8.49 -2.89
N GLU A 209 0.85 8.62 -4.03
CA GLU A 209 1.08 9.93 -4.67
C GLU A 209 -0.19 10.56 -5.29
N LEU A 210 -1.23 9.77 -5.57
CA LEU A 210 -2.53 10.27 -6.06
C LEU A 210 -3.30 11.00 -4.95
N LEU A 211 -3.07 10.61 -3.69
CA LEU A 211 -3.74 11.16 -2.52
C LEU A 211 -3.02 12.37 -1.90
N GLU A 212 -1.79 12.67 -2.32
CA GLU A 212 -0.95 13.75 -1.78
C GLU A 212 -1.21 15.15 -2.40
N SER A 213 -1.91 15.23 -3.54
CA SER A 213 -2.19 16.52 -4.21
C SER A 213 -3.30 17.30 -3.49
N GLN A 214 -3.05 18.57 -3.11
CA GLN A 214 -4.05 19.37 -2.36
C GLN A 214 -5.31 19.62 -3.19
N LYS A 215 -5.17 19.73 -4.51
CA LYS A 215 -6.29 19.84 -5.45
C LYS A 215 -6.58 18.50 -6.13
N SER A 216 -7.86 18.18 -6.31
CA SER A 216 -8.29 17.06 -7.15
C SER A 216 -8.04 17.39 -8.62
N ASN A 217 -7.32 16.51 -9.31
CA ASN A 217 -7.02 16.67 -10.73
C ASN A 217 -7.25 15.34 -11.45
N PRO A 218 -8.43 15.12 -12.04
CA PRO A 218 -8.79 13.85 -12.65
C PRO A 218 -7.88 13.46 -13.81
N TYR A 219 -7.29 14.43 -14.52
CA TYR A 219 -6.36 14.17 -15.62
C TYR A 219 -5.04 13.62 -15.12
N ARG A 220 -4.57 14.11 -13.98
CA ARG A 220 -3.35 13.63 -13.33
C ARG A 220 -3.55 12.21 -12.83
N THR A 221 -4.70 11.93 -12.23
CA THR A 221 -5.11 10.58 -11.80
C THR A 221 -5.07 9.61 -12.96
N TYR A 222 -5.73 10.00 -14.04
CA TYR A 222 -5.80 9.23 -15.26
C TYR A 222 -4.43 8.88 -15.82
N VAL A 223 -3.59 9.90 -16.03
CA VAL A 223 -2.24 9.76 -16.61
C VAL A 223 -1.39 8.80 -15.80
N ARG A 224 -1.39 8.94 -14.47
CA ARG A 224 -0.60 8.08 -13.57
C ARG A 224 -1.13 6.66 -13.49
N ARG A 225 -2.45 6.49 -13.45
CA ARG A 225 -3.09 5.18 -13.43
C ARG A 225 -2.76 4.41 -14.70
N VAL A 226 -2.91 5.04 -15.87
CA VAL A 226 -2.55 4.44 -17.16
C VAL A 226 -1.06 4.08 -17.17
N ASP A 227 -0.16 4.97 -16.75
CA ASP A 227 1.28 4.66 -16.71
C ASP A 227 1.63 3.49 -15.78
N HIS A 228 0.99 3.42 -14.62
CA HIS A 228 1.20 2.35 -13.65
C HIS A 228 0.76 0.99 -14.22
N GLU A 229 -0.45 0.91 -14.75
CA GLU A 229 -1.01 -0.34 -15.28
C GLU A 229 -0.27 -0.76 -16.58
N MET A 230 0.09 0.19 -17.44
CA MET A 230 0.92 -0.08 -18.63
C MET A 230 2.30 -0.64 -18.25
N ARG A 231 2.90 -0.19 -17.14
CA ARG A 231 4.14 -0.77 -16.63
C ARG A 231 3.96 -2.24 -16.22
N GLY A 232 2.81 -2.59 -15.65
CA GLY A 232 2.46 -3.98 -15.32
C GLY A 232 2.32 -4.87 -16.55
N MET A 233 1.77 -4.34 -17.65
CA MET A 233 1.55 -5.06 -18.91
C MET A 233 2.81 -5.26 -19.76
N ARG A 234 3.96 -4.67 -19.39
CA ARG A 234 5.22 -4.77 -20.16
C ARG A 234 5.67 -6.20 -20.48
N ILE A 235 5.36 -7.15 -19.61
CA ILE A 235 5.75 -8.57 -19.76
C ILE A 235 4.86 -9.26 -20.80
N GLN A 236 3.62 -8.81 -20.94
CA GLN A 236 2.65 -9.41 -21.84
C GLN A 236 2.93 -9.03 -23.30
N TYR A 237 3.44 -7.82 -23.52
CA TYR A 237 3.98 -7.43 -24.80
C TYR A 237 5.49 -7.71 -24.86
N ALA A 238 5.85 -8.92 -25.29
CA ALA A 238 7.25 -9.30 -25.49
C ALA A 238 7.85 -8.48 -26.66
N ILE A 239 8.49 -7.34 -26.34
CA ILE A 239 9.40 -6.69 -27.28
C ILE A 239 10.72 -7.48 -27.23
N ASN A 240 11.17 -7.96 -28.38
CA ASN A 240 12.41 -8.74 -28.55
C ASN A 240 13.70 -8.01 -28.11
N GLU A 241 13.59 -6.76 -27.68
CA GLU A 241 14.71 -5.94 -27.23
C GLU A 241 14.35 -5.32 -25.88
N ARG A 242 15.26 -5.47 -24.91
CA ARG A 242 15.19 -4.96 -23.53
C ARG A 242 15.20 -3.42 -23.44
N SER A 243 14.50 -2.72 -24.34
CA SER A 243 14.35 -1.28 -24.31
C SER A 243 13.19 -0.90 -23.39
N GLU A 244 13.45 0.06 -22.50
CA GLU A 244 12.59 0.55 -21.41
C GLU A 244 11.29 1.26 -21.86
N CYS A 245 10.87 1.09 -23.11
CA CYS A 245 9.93 2.00 -23.78
C CYS A 245 8.48 1.50 -23.84
N TRP A 246 7.92 0.99 -22.74
CA TRP A 246 6.48 0.65 -22.63
C TRP A 246 5.57 1.83 -22.29
N ARG A 247 6.15 3.02 -22.20
CA ARG A 247 5.46 4.24 -21.83
C ARG A 247 4.84 4.87 -23.07
N LEU A 248 3.52 5.09 -23.06
CA LEU A 248 2.85 5.84 -24.14
C LEU A 248 3.51 7.22 -24.31
N PRO A 249 3.86 7.64 -25.53
CA PRO A 249 4.33 9.00 -25.79
C PRO A 249 3.38 10.05 -25.19
N ASP A 250 3.91 11.14 -24.63
CA ASP A 250 3.11 12.18 -23.97
C ASP A 250 1.97 12.70 -24.85
N LYS A 251 2.21 12.85 -26.15
CA LYS A 251 1.22 13.27 -27.14
C LYS A 251 0.06 12.28 -27.30
N LEU A 252 0.35 10.98 -27.31
CA LEU A 252 -0.68 9.95 -27.45
C LEU A 252 -1.49 9.81 -26.15
N LEU A 253 -0.82 9.84 -24.99
CA LEU A 253 -1.52 9.81 -23.71
C LEU A 253 -2.38 11.07 -23.49
N ALA A 254 -1.92 12.22 -23.97
CA ALA A 254 -2.69 13.46 -24.00
C ALA A 254 -3.97 13.33 -24.84
N ILE A 255 -3.90 12.74 -26.04
CA ILE A 255 -5.07 12.48 -26.87
C ILE A 255 -6.04 11.53 -26.15
N GLN A 256 -5.54 10.39 -25.66
CA GLN A 256 -6.34 9.41 -24.93
C GLN A 256 -7.06 10.03 -23.72
N CYS A 257 -6.35 10.82 -22.91
CA CYS A 257 -6.91 11.51 -21.76
C CYS A 257 -7.99 12.53 -22.16
N LYS A 258 -7.74 13.37 -23.18
CA LYS A 258 -8.76 14.32 -23.67
C LYS A 258 -10.03 13.60 -24.10
N VAL A 259 -9.91 12.54 -24.90
CA VAL A 259 -11.05 11.78 -25.42
C VAL A 259 -11.81 11.09 -24.29
N ALA A 260 -11.09 10.45 -23.35
CA ALA A 260 -11.72 9.79 -22.20
C ALA A 260 -12.59 10.75 -21.38
N PHE A 261 -12.12 11.99 -21.17
CA PHE A 261 -12.89 13.01 -20.46
C PHE A 261 -13.83 13.84 -21.35
N GLY A 262 -13.86 13.63 -22.67
CA GLY A 262 -14.68 14.40 -23.61
C GLY A 262 -14.23 15.86 -23.77
N LEU A 263 -12.93 16.12 -23.63
CA LEU A 263 -12.33 17.44 -23.75
C LEU A 263 -12.09 17.81 -25.22
N GLY A 264 -12.24 19.11 -25.51
CA GLY A 264 -11.82 19.70 -26.78
C GLY A 264 -10.30 19.73 -26.96
N ASP A 265 -9.83 20.29 -28.07
CA ASP A 265 -8.41 20.39 -28.35
C ASP A 265 -7.75 21.50 -27.54
N LEU A 266 -7.22 21.10 -26.39
CA LEU A 266 -6.47 21.98 -25.51
C LEU A 266 -5.01 22.09 -25.99
N GLU A 267 -4.57 23.30 -26.34
CA GLU A 267 -3.19 23.61 -26.70
C GLU A 267 -2.26 23.40 -25.49
N GLY A 268 -1.03 22.91 -25.74
CA GLY A 268 -0.03 22.63 -24.70
C GLY A 268 -0.37 21.47 -23.76
N PHE A 269 -1.48 20.74 -23.98
CA PHE A 269 -1.89 19.66 -23.06
C PHE A 269 -0.87 18.50 -23.01
N ALA A 270 -0.17 18.21 -24.10
CA ALA A 270 0.91 17.23 -24.12
C ALA A 270 2.06 17.61 -23.17
N ASP A 271 2.43 18.90 -23.12
CA ASP A 271 3.45 19.39 -22.17
C ASP A 271 2.94 19.34 -20.74
N ARG A 272 1.65 19.58 -20.52
CA ARG A 272 1.02 19.40 -19.19
C ARG A 272 1.07 17.94 -18.74
N VAL A 273 0.72 17.00 -19.62
CA VAL A 273 0.86 15.55 -19.37
C VAL A 273 2.31 15.19 -19.07
N ARG A 274 3.27 15.72 -19.85
CA ARG A 274 4.70 15.53 -19.60
C ARG A 274 5.10 16.01 -18.20
N LYS A 275 4.68 17.22 -17.79
CA LYS A 275 4.92 17.76 -16.45
C LYS A 275 4.31 16.87 -15.35
N MET A 276 3.05 16.43 -15.52
CA MET A 276 2.37 15.53 -14.56
C MET A 276 3.12 14.21 -14.35
N ARG A 277 3.84 13.74 -15.37
CA ARG A 277 4.61 12.50 -15.32
C ARG A 277 6.05 12.68 -14.84
N LEU A 278 6.63 13.87 -15.00
CA LEU A 278 8.01 14.18 -14.57
C LEU A 278 8.06 14.72 -13.14
N ASN A 279 7.04 15.46 -12.70
CA ASN A 279 7.00 16.06 -11.36
C ASN A 279 5.78 15.55 -10.59
N PRO A 280 5.96 14.58 -9.68
CA PRO A 280 4.88 14.11 -8.82
C PRO A 280 4.48 15.12 -7.73
N LYS A 281 5.05 16.33 -7.72
CA LYS A 281 4.72 17.41 -6.78
C LYS A 281 4.32 18.74 -7.44
N SER A 282 4.36 18.87 -8.78
CA SER A 282 4.10 20.18 -9.40
C SER A 282 2.60 20.45 -9.43
N GLU A 283 2.13 21.18 -8.43
CA GLU A 283 0.94 22.02 -8.53
C GLU A 283 1.28 23.23 -9.39
N ASP A 284 0.44 23.50 -10.40
CA ASP A 284 0.14 24.84 -10.88
C ASP A 284 -0.88 24.71 -12.02
N PHE A 285 -2.14 25.06 -11.75
CA PHE A 285 -3.07 25.58 -12.77
C PHE A 285 -4.13 26.49 -12.12
N PRO A 286 -4.36 27.71 -12.67
CA PRO A 286 -5.65 28.37 -12.63
C PRO A 286 -6.58 27.81 -13.74
N ALA A 287 -7.87 28.08 -13.57
CA ALA A 287 -9.01 27.55 -14.34
C ALA A 287 -9.00 27.91 -15.83
#